data_AF-W3VNS9-F1
#
_entry.id   AF-W3VNS9-F1
#
_cell.length_a   1.000
_cell.length_b   1.000
_cell.length_c   1.000
_cell.angle_alpha   90.00
_cell.angle_beta   90.00
_cell.angle_gamma   90.00
#
_symmetry.space_group_name_H-M   'P 1'
#
loop_
_entity.id
_entity.type
_entity.pdbx_description
1 polymer ?
#
loop_
_entity_poly.entity_id
_entity_poly.type
_entity_poly.pdbx_seq_one_letter_code
_entity_poly.pdbx_strand_id
1 'polypeptide(L)'
;MIELVHDGAGRLRTAQPETGASQTLSELGVANAEESDVDFVIHAFDSALPYLASIGSEAQWGTTPFSEKPKVKSLFSAYAQRSYDIYSAESSSVTDEKDWKHLVLYEVRTPDGLWTRVAALGVSCDFPDYVPESLAGEGAKAAGNYAYLNYLISDRRAGDLAKGAAANLIPLAERQARALGKAIFYGDCWRGNNDGLIKYYERLGFQPVGPFEVPDKHGPNLEWTGYLFSKQL
;
A
#
# COMPACT_ATOMS: atom_id res chain seq x y z
N MET A 1 -7.72 10.04 9.61
CA MET A 1 -8.74 9.08 10.11
C MET A 1 -8.12 8.08 11.07
N ILE A 2 -8.84 7.67 12.13
CA ILE A 2 -8.51 6.53 13.01
C ILE A 2 -9.78 5.68 13.21
N GLU A 3 -9.70 4.37 12.97
CA GLU A 3 -10.79 3.40 13.15
C GLU A 3 -10.30 2.22 13.99
N LEU A 4 -10.98 1.88 15.09
CA LEU A 4 -10.67 0.69 15.88
C LEU A 4 -11.26 -0.57 15.21
N VAL A 5 -10.51 -1.66 15.23
CA VAL A 5 -10.88 -2.95 14.65
C VAL A 5 -10.53 -4.09 15.61
N HIS A 6 -11.06 -5.30 15.35
CA HIS A 6 -10.79 -6.50 16.15
C HIS A 6 -11.02 -6.27 17.66
N ASP A 7 -12.21 -5.80 18.01
CA ASP A 7 -12.61 -5.50 19.40
C ASP A 7 -11.66 -4.52 20.12
N GLY A 8 -11.01 -3.63 19.35
CA GLY A 8 -10.08 -2.63 19.87
C GLY A 8 -8.64 -3.14 20.04
N ALA A 9 -8.33 -4.37 19.62
CA ALA A 9 -6.97 -4.90 19.59
C ALA A 9 -6.14 -4.39 18.39
N GLY A 10 -6.81 -3.93 17.33
CA GLY A 10 -6.18 -3.28 16.19
C GLY A 10 -6.77 -1.91 15.90
N ARG A 11 -6.04 -1.07 15.16
CA ARG A 11 -6.59 0.16 14.59
C ARG A 11 -6.03 0.43 13.19
N LEU A 12 -6.88 1.02 12.35
CA LEU A 12 -6.54 1.57 11.06
C LEU A 12 -6.30 3.06 11.24
N ARG A 13 -5.21 3.59 10.67
CA ARG A 13 -4.87 5.01 10.79
C ARG A 13 -4.31 5.54 9.49
N THR A 14 -4.77 6.73 9.07
CA THR A 14 -4.11 7.47 7.99
C THR A 14 -2.68 7.79 8.41
N ALA A 15 -1.70 7.42 7.58
CA ALA A 15 -0.30 7.77 7.82
C ALA A 15 -0.14 9.29 7.92
N GLN A 16 0.64 9.75 8.90
CA GLN A 16 0.97 11.17 9.06
C GLN A 16 2.12 11.57 8.12
N PRO A 17 2.11 12.80 7.59
CA PRO A 17 3.26 13.37 6.91
C PRO A 17 4.39 13.63 7.91
N GLU A 18 5.59 13.87 7.40
CA GLU A 18 6.77 14.17 8.23
C GLU A 18 6.62 15.50 9.00
N THR A 19 5.79 16.42 8.49
CA THR A 19 5.52 17.72 9.14
C THR A 19 4.05 18.11 8.91
N GLY A 20 3.51 18.98 9.77
CA GLY A 20 2.15 19.53 9.59
C GLY A 20 1.00 18.63 10.06
N ALA A 21 1.30 17.52 10.74
CA ALA A 21 0.27 16.72 11.41
C ALA A 21 -0.29 17.46 12.65
N SER A 22 -1.58 17.30 12.93
CA SER A 22 -2.28 18.01 14.01
C SER A 22 -1.99 17.46 15.41
N GLN A 23 -1.53 16.21 15.47
CA GLN A 23 -1.11 15.53 16.70
C GLN A 23 0.22 14.83 16.42
N THR A 24 1.10 14.78 17.40
CA THR A 24 2.33 14.00 17.36
C THR A 24 2.04 12.50 17.45
N LEU A 25 2.95 11.66 16.97
CA LEU A 25 2.86 10.21 17.10
C LEU A 25 2.81 9.76 18.59
N SER A 26 3.50 10.47 19.48
CA SER A 26 3.45 10.23 20.93
C SER A 26 2.07 10.51 21.52
N GLU A 27 1.40 11.60 21.13
CA GLU A 27 0.01 11.89 21.54
C GLU A 27 -0.98 10.85 21.01
N LEU A 28 -0.68 10.24 19.87
CA LEU A 28 -1.45 9.12 19.32
C LEU A 28 -1.10 7.75 19.96
N GLY A 29 -0.18 7.73 20.93
CA GLY A 29 0.28 6.51 21.61
C GLY A 29 0.98 5.51 20.68
N VAL A 30 1.60 5.99 19.60
CA VAL A 30 2.35 5.14 18.66
C VAL A 30 3.66 4.71 19.31
N ALA A 31 3.98 3.42 19.25
CA ALA A 31 5.28 2.91 19.65
C ALA A 31 6.37 3.37 18.66
N ASN A 32 7.57 3.69 19.16
CA ASN A 32 8.67 4.28 18.38
C ASN A 32 8.23 5.58 17.68
N ALA A 33 7.69 6.54 18.45
CA ALA A 33 7.08 7.76 17.94
C ALA A 33 8.08 8.71 17.25
N GLU A 34 9.37 8.46 17.44
CA GLU A 34 10.47 9.20 16.81
C GLU A 34 10.69 8.81 15.34
N GLU A 35 10.23 7.62 14.93
CA GLU A 35 10.21 7.19 13.53
C GLU A 35 8.95 7.72 12.86
N SER A 36 9.11 8.58 11.84
CA SER A 36 7.99 9.10 11.05
C SER A 36 7.19 7.96 10.40
N ASP A 37 5.92 8.17 10.09
CA ASP A 37 5.13 7.14 9.40
C ASP A 37 5.67 6.85 7.98
N VAL A 38 6.26 7.84 7.32
CA VAL A 38 6.94 7.66 6.03
C VAL A 38 8.15 6.73 6.18
N ASP A 39 8.99 6.97 7.19
CA ASP A 39 10.14 6.11 7.47
C ASP A 39 9.71 4.71 7.87
N PHE A 40 8.67 4.58 8.70
CA PHE A 40 8.11 3.28 9.04
C PHE A 40 7.74 2.47 7.79
N VAL A 41 7.02 3.07 6.82
CA VAL A 41 6.61 2.37 5.60
C VAL A 41 7.83 1.93 4.79
N ILE A 42 8.84 2.80 4.64
CA ILE A 42 10.08 2.50 3.93
C ILE A 42 10.85 1.38 4.62
N HIS A 43 11.01 1.45 5.93
CA HIS A 43 11.70 0.43 6.71
C HIS A 43 10.94 -0.90 6.75
N ALA A 44 9.60 -0.88 6.64
CA ALA A 44 8.82 -2.10 6.47
C ALA A 44 9.16 -2.80 5.15
N PHE A 45 9.33 -2.07 4.04
CA PHE A 45 9.85 -2.64 2.80
C PHE A 45 11.27 -3.18 2.97
N ASP A 46 12.18 -2.41 3.58
CA ASP A 46 13.57 -2.84 3.81
C ASP A 46 13.63 -4.12 4.64
N SER A 47 12.79 -4.24 5.67
CA SER A 47 12.72 -5.43 6.51
C SER A 47 12.31 -6.69 5.74
N ALA A 48 11.58 -6.53 4.63
CA ALA A 48 11.08 -7.62 3.82
C ALA A 48 12.08 -8.09 2.76
N LEU A 49 12.95 -7.20 2.25
CA LEU A 49 13.86 -7.52 1.13
C LEU A 49 14.74 -8.75 1.37
N PRO A 50 15.40 -8.95 2.53
CA PRO A 50 16.24 -10.14 2.75
C PRO A 50 15.44 -11.44 2.68
N TYR A 51 14.23 -11.45 3.25
CA TYR A 51 13.35 -12.61 3.20
C TYR A 51 12.85 -12.86 1.77
N LEU A 52 12.42 -11.80 1.07
CA LEU A 52 11.94 -11.91 -0.30
C LEU A 52 13.02 -12.45 -1.24
N ALA A 53 14.26 -12.00 -1.10
CA ALA A 53 15.40 -12.57 -1.81
C ALA A 53 15.64 -14.06 -1.44
N SER A 54 15.50 -14.42 -0.16
CA SER A 54 15.68 -15.82 0.28
C SER A 54 14.67 -16.80 -0.32
N ILE A 55 13.53 -16.31 -0.81
CA ILE A 55 12.48 -17.11 -1.45
C ILE A 55 12.38 -16.88 -2.97
N GLY A 56 13.38 -16.26 -3.60
CA GLY A 56 13.39 -16.02 -5.05
C GLY A 56 12.40 -14.94 -5.51
N SER A 57 12.07 -13.98 -4.62
CA SER A 57 11.17 -12.84 -4.87
C SER A 57 11.89 -11.51 -5.03
N GLU A 58 13.21 -11.51 -5.22
CA GLU A 58 14.01 -10.30 -5.36
C GLU A 58 13.61 -9.46 -6.58
N ALA A 59 13.17 -10.09 -7.67
CA ALA A 59 12.83 -9.36 -8.89
C ALA A 59 11.53 -8.55 -8.78
N GLN A 60 10.69 -8.74 -7.75
CA GLN A 60 9.52 -7.86 -7.53
C GLN A 60 9.92 -6.48 -6.98
N TRP A 61 11.00 -6.38 -6.19
CA TRP A 61 11.32 -5.16 -5.42
C TRP A 61 12.78 -4.69 -5.58
N GLY A 62 13.63 -5.51 -6.19
CA GLY A 62 15.08 -5.34 -6.21
C GLY A 62 15.75 -5.71 -4.88
N THR A 63 17.07 -5.58 -4.84
CA THR A 63 17.89 -5.89 -3.66
C THR A 63 18.38 -4.66 -2.91
N THR A 64 18.40 -3.49 -3.55
CA THR A 64 18.74 -2.22 -2.90
C THR A 64 17.62 -1.80 -1.94
N PRO A 65 17.93 -1.52 -0.67
CA PRO A 65 16.98 -0.93 0.29
C PRO A 65 16.27 0.29 -0.26
N PHE A 66 15.00 0.45 0.10
CA PHE A 66 14.17 1.60 -0.25
C PHE A 66 14.68 2.87 0.45
N SER A 67 15.19 2.74 1.68
CA SER A 67 15.83 3.85 2.41
C SER A 67 17.06 4.41 1.70
N GLU A 68 17.76 3.61 0.88
CA GLU A 68 18.91 4.04 0.08
C GLU A 68 18.51 4.70 -1.25
N LYS A 69 17.20 4.82 -1.55
CA LYS A 69 16.70 5.39 -2.81
C LYS A 69 16.01 6.74 -2.54
N PRO A 70 16.69 7.89 -2.71
CA PRO A 70 16.11 9.20 -2.42
C PRO A 70 14.78 9.47 -3.11
N LYS A 71 14.64 9.02 -4.37
CA LYS A 71 13.38 9.14 -5.12
C LYS A 71 12.22 8.39 -4.46
N VAL A 72 12.47 7.21 -3.88
CA VAL A 72 11.45 6.42 -3.18
C VAL A 72 10.98 7.17 -1.94
N LYS A 73 11.91 7.74 -1.15
CA LYS A 73 11.56 8.59 -0.01
C LYS A 73 10.68 9.77 -0.42
N SER A 74 11.08 10.52 -1.46
CA SER A 74 10.28 11.65 -1.95
C SER A 74 8.87 11.22 -2.42
N LEU A 75 8.75 10.07 -3.09
CA LEU A 75 7.44 9.54 -3.53
C LEU A 75 6.54 9.20 -2.33
N PHE A 76 7.05 8.49 -1.32
CA PHE A 76 6.27 8.16 -0.13
C PHE A 76 5.93 9.40 0.70
N SER A 77 6.83 10.38 0.84
CA SER A 77 6.53 11.64 1.52
C SER A 77 5.39 12.40 0.83
N ALA A 78 5.44 12.54 -0.50
CA ALA A 78 4.37 13.21 -1.26
C ALA A 78 3.05 12.45 -1.18
N TYR A 79 3.09 11.12 -1.26
CA TYR A 79 1.90 10.26 -1.14
C TYR A 79 1.27 10.39 0.25
N ALA A 80 2.06 10.33 1.32
CA ALA A 80 1.60 10.46 2.69
C ALA A 80 1.01 11.85 2.96
N GLN A 81 1.66 12.92 2.47
CA GLN A 81 1.14 14.28 2.58
C GLN A 81 -0.22 14.40 1.92
N ARG A 82 -0.34 13.99 0.64
CA ARG A 82 -1.62 14.11 -0.08
C ARG A 82 -2.73 13.28 0.56
N SER A 83 -2.40 12.06 0.96
CA SER A 83 -3.30 11.18 1.71
C SER A 83 -3.77 11.86 3.00
N TYR A 84 -2.85 12.43 3.79
CA TYR A 84 -3.19 13.09 5.05
C TYR A 84 -4.06 14.32 4.82
N ASP A 85 -3.76 15.14 3.82
CA ASP A 85 -4.55 16.31 3.48
C ASP A 85 -6.02 15.90 3.27
N ILE A 86 -6.28 14.89 2.42
CA ILE A 86 -7.63 14.38 2.11
C ILE A 86 -8.41 13.94 3.37
N TYR A 87 -7.74 13.36 4.36
CA TYR A 87 -8.37 12.77 5.55
C TYR A 87 -8.15 13.57 6.84
N SER A 88 -7.59 14.78 6.73
CA SER A 88 -7.48 15.75 7.82
C SER A 88 -8.79 16.55 7.92
N ALA A 89 -9.17 16.93 9.14
CA ALA A 89 -10.43 17.62 9.40
C ALA A 89 -10.54 19.01 8.73
N GLU A 90 -9.41 19.55 8.23
CA GLU A 90 -9.33 20.86 7.56
C GLU A 90 -9.52 20.78 6.04
N SER A 91 -9.52 19.58 5.44
CA SER A 91 -9.79 19.40 4.01
C SER A 91 -11.27 19.16 3.78
N SER A 92 -11.99 20.24 3.51
CA SER A 92 -13.33 20.19 2.94
C SER A 92 -13.25 19.57 1.54
N SER A 93 -13.59 18.28 1.45
CA SER A 93 -13.86 17.48 0.24
C SER A 93 -12.67 17.23 -0.69
N VAL A 94 -12.58 15.98 -1.18
CA VAL A 94 -11.82 15.65 -2.38
C VAL A 94 -12.39 16.49 -3.53
N THR A 95 -11.64 17.48 -3.99
CA THR A 95 -12.09 18.39 -5.07
C THR A 95 -12.06 17.73 -6.44
N ASP A 96 -11.28 16.65 -6.60
CA ASP A 96 -11.23 15.80 -7.79
C ASP A 96 -11.06 14.33 -7.38
N GLU A 97 -12.09 13.51 -7.60
CA GLU A 97 -12.08 12.08 -7.28
C GLU A 97 -10.97 11.30 -8.00
N LYS A 98 -10.37 11.87 -9.05
CA LYS A 98 -9.23 11.27 -9.75
C LYS A 98 -7.91 11.42 -8.99
N ASP A 99 -7.81 12.39 -8.09
CA ASP A 99 -6.62 12.59 -7.24
C ASP A 99 -6.76 11.92 -5.85
N TRP A 100 -7.80 11.09 -5.68
CA TRP A 100 -7.97 10.35 -4.44
C TRP A 100 -6.81 9.36 -4.24
N LYS A 101 -6.21 9.41 -3.06
CA LYS A 101 -5.28 8.39 -2.56
C LYS A 101 -5.30 8.31 -1.04
N HIS A 102 -4.93 7.15 -0.52
CA HIS A 102 -4.89 6.89 0.91
C HIS A 102 -3.74 5.95 1.26
N LEU A 103 -2.86 6.41 2.15
CA LEU A 103 -1.84 5.61 2.80
C LEU A 103 -2.32 5.30 4.22
N VAL A 104 -2.59 4.02 4.46
CA VAL A 104 -3.16 3.53 5.72
C VAL A 104 -2.19 2.61 6.41
N LEU A 105 -2.04 2.81 7.72
CA LEU A 105 -1.31 1.93 8.60
C LEU A 105 -2.28 1.03 9.36
N TYR A 106 -1.88 -0.22 9.53
CA TYR A 106 -2.48 -1.13 10.48
C TYR A 106 -1.60 -1.19 11.72
N GLU A 107 -2.19 -0.91 12.86
CA GLU A 107 -1.53 -0.87 14.16
C GLU A 107 -2.16 -1.88 15.11
N VAL A 108 -1.33 -2.53 15.92
CA VAL A 108 -1.75 -3.50 16.93
C VAL A 108 -1.44 -2.94 18.30
N ARG A 109 -2.38 -3.08 19.24
CA ARG A 109 -2.19 -2.64 20.61
C ARG A 109 -1.31 -3.64 21.37
N THR A 110 -0.26 -3.15 22.00
CA THR A 110 0.66 -3.95 22.82
C THR A 110 0.31 -3.90 24.32
N PRO A 111 0.80 -4.84 25.16
CA PRO A 111 0.45 -4.89 26.59
C PRO A 111 0.82 -3.64 27.41
N ASP A 112 1.80 -2.86 26.94
CA ASP A 112 2.17 -1.56 27.50
C ASP A 112 1.16 -0.44 27.18
N GLY A 113 0.11 -0.75 26.41
CA GLY A 113 -0.95 0.16 26.03
C GLY A 113 -0.66 0.99 24.79
N LEU A 114 0.53 0.87 24.20
CA LEU A 114 0.95 1.56 22.97
C LEU A 114 0.43 0.86 21.71
N TRP A 115 0.57 1.53 20.58
CA TRP A 115 0.18 1.06 19.25
C TRP A 115 1.41 0.82 18.39
N THR A 116 1.73 -0.44 18.11
CA THR A 116 2.80 -0.81 17.19
C THR A 116 2.27 -0.82 15.77
N ARG A 117 2.91 -0.08 14.86
CA ARG A 117 2.67 -0.16 13.41
C ARG A 117 3.20 -1.48 12.88
N VAL A 118 2.38 -2.22 12.12
CA VAL A 118 2.74 -3.58 11.67
C VAL A 118 2.50 -3.84 10.19
N ALA A 119 1.70 -3.01 9.51
CA ALA A 119 1.50 -3.08 8.06
C ALA A 119 1.08 -1.73 7.49
N ALA A 120 1.23 -1.59 6.17
CA ALA A 120 0.77 -0.42 5.44
C ALA A 120 0.14 -0.82 4.09
N LEU A 121 -0.83 -0.03 3.65
CA LEU A 121 -1.50 -0.12 2.36
C LEU A 121 -1.54 1.26 1.71
N GLY A 122 -1.17 1.34 0.44
CA GLY A 122 -1.40 2.50 -0.43
C GLY A 122 -2.42 2.15 -1.51
N VAL A 123 -3.47 2.96 -1.61
CA VAL A 123 -4.50 2.85 -2.65
C VAL A 123 -4.81 4.22 -3.26
N SER A 124 -4.96 4.30 -4.57
CA SER A 124 -5.29 5.54 -5.27
C SER A 124 -6.20 5.34 -6.48
N CYS A 125 -6.55 6.43 -7.16
CA CYS A 125 -7.12 6.42 -8.51
C CYS A 125 -6.07 6.61 -9.61
N ASP A 126 -4.78 6.32 -9.31
CA ASP A 126 -3.69 6.40 -10.27
C ASP A 126 -3.37 5.00 -10.80
N PHE A 127 -3.62 4.77 -12.08
CA PHE A 127 -3.23 3.53 -12.76
C PHE A 127 -1.77 3.64 -13.23
N PRO A 128 -0.88 2.68 -12.94
CA PRO A 128 0.50 2.78 -13.40
C PRO A 128 0.63 2.80 -14.92
N ASP A 129 1.48 3.69 -15.44
CA ASP A 129 1.71 3.87 -16.88
C ASP A 129 2.28 2.62 -17.55
N TYR A 130 3.02 1.79 -16.82
CA TYR A 130 3.63 0.57 -17.33
C TYR A 130 2.63 -0.57 -17.54
N VAL A 131 1.40 -0.48 -17.02
CA VAL A 131 0.39 -1.50 -17.28
C VAL A 131 -0.30 -1.20 -18.61
N PRO A 132 -0.42 -2.13 -19.57
CA PRO A 132 -1.08 -1.86 -20.84
C PRO A 132 -2.57 -1.50 -20.69
N GLU A 133 -3.04 -0.49 -21.43
CA GLU A 133 -4.48 -0.12 -21.51
C GLU A 133 -5.34 -1.31 -21.94
N SER A 134 -4.82 -2.14 -22.86
CA SER A 134 -5.52 -3.30 -23.40
C SER A 134 -5.90 -4.34 -22.34
N LEU A 135 -5.20 -4.39 -21.19
CA LEU A 135 -5.54 -5.29 -20.10
C LEU A 135 -6.67 -4.75 -19.22
N ALA A 136 -6.73 -3.44 -18.99
CA ALA A 136 -7.79 -2.82 -18.18
C ALA A 136 -9.11 -2.64 -18.97
N GLY A 137 -9.05 -2.79 -20.30
CA GLY A 137 -10.12 -2.45 -21.22
C GLY A 137 -9.95 -1.04 -21.78
N GLU A 138 -10.30 -0.86 -23.05
CA GLU A 138 -10.11 0.42 -23.75
C GLU A 138 -10.89 1.55 -23.07
N GLY A 139 -10.18 2.60 -22.63
CA GLY A 139 -10.77 3.77 -21.97
C GLY A 139 -11.00 3.60 -20.46
N ALA A 140 -10.68 2.44 -19.89
CA ALA A 140 -10.88 2.18 -18.46
C ALA A 140 -10.02 3.10 -17.59
N LYS A 141 -8.76 3.35 -17.98
CA LYS A 141 -7.88 4.26 -17.22
C LYS A 141 -8.39 5.69 -17.26
N ALA A 142 -8.83 6.15 -18.43
CA ALA A 142 -9.35 7.50 -18.63
C ALA A 142 -10.67 7.77 -17.88
N ALA A 143 -11.52 6.73 -17.77
CA ALA A 143 -12.79 6.80 -17.07
C ALA A 143 -12.63 7.06 -15.56
N GLY A 144 -11.50 6.65 -14.95
CA GLY A 144 -11.24 6.89 -13.52
C GLY A 144 -12.21 6.17 -12.57
N ASN A 145 -12.96 5.18 -13.09
CA ASN A 145 -13.95 4.40 -12.34
C ASN A 145 -13.31 3.18 -11.66
N TYR A 146 -12.17 3.40 -11.01
CA TYR A 146 -11.43 2.36 -10.31
C TYR A 146 -10.68 2.90 -9.10
N ALA A 147 -10.32 1.99 -8.21
CA ALA A 147 -9.21 2.12 -7.29
C ALA A 147 -8.06 1.22 -7.72
N TYR A 148 -6.83 1.54 -7.32
CA TYR A 148 -5.63 0.77 -7.62
C TYR A 148 -4.82 0.51 -6.36
N LEU A 149 -4.50 -0.75 -6.07
CA LEU A 149 -3.64 -1.15 -4.96
C LEU A 149 -2.20 -0.87 -5.35
N ASN A 150 -1.64 0.26 -4.87
CA ASN A 150 -0.26 0.65 -5.20
C ASN A 150 0.76 -0.10 -4.32
N TYR A 151 0.45 -0.24 -3.03
CA TYR A 151 1.37 -0.81 -2.05
C TYR A 151 0.62 -1.66 -1.04
N LEU A 152 1.23 -2.78 -0.66
CA LEU A 152 0.79 -3.59 0.47
C LEU A 152 2.01 -4.24 1.11
N ILE A 153 2.28 -3.92 2.36
CA ILE A 153 3.47 -4.40 3.06
C ILE A 153 3.16 -4.72 4.52
N SER A 154 3.74 -5.80 5.03
CA SER A 154 3.78 -6.13 6.46
C SER A 154 5.20 -5.95 6.96
N ASP A 155 5.37 -5.29 8.11
CA ASP A 155 6.68 -5.06 8.71
C ASP A 155 7.19 -6.36 9.35
N ARG A 156 8.29 -6.90 8.80
CA ARG A 156 8.88 -8.14 9.32
C ARG A 156 9.53 -7.94 10.68
N ARG A 157 9.89 -6.71 11.06
CA ARG A 157 10.46 -6.38 12.38
C ARG A 157 9.44 -6.61 13.51
N ALA A 158 8.14 -6.51 13.20
CA ALA A 158 7.06 -6.73 14.15
C ALA A 158 6.74 -8.22 14.39
N GLY A 159 7.40 -9.14 13.66
CA GLY A 159 7.26 -10.58 13.86
C GLY A 159 5.80 -11.06 13.82
N ASP A 160 5.38 -11.72 14.88
CA ASP A 160 4.05 -12.33 14.98
C ASP A 160 2.91 -11.30 15.00
N LEU A 161 3.19 -10.04 15.41
CA LEU A 161 2.17 -8.98 15.42
C LEU A 161 1.72 -8.59 14.00
N ALA A 162 2.56 -8.79 13.00
CA ALA A 162 2.23 -8.46 11.61
C ALA A 162 1.46 -9.58 10.87
N LYS A 163 1.29 -10.76 11.49
CA LYS A 163 0.60 -11.89 10.86
C LYS A 163 -0.84 -11.52 10.52
N GLY A 164 -1.17 -11.56 9.23
CA GLY A 164 -2.51 -11.22 8.72
C GLY A 164 -2.81 -9.72 8.63
N ALA A 165 -1.93 -8.83 9.14
CA ALA A 165 -2.21 -7.40 9.21
C ALA A 165 -2.42 -6.76 7.83
N ALA A 166 -1.61 -7.12 6.82
CA ALA A 166 -1.80 -6.64 5.45
C ALA A 166 -3.19 -7.02 4.87
N ALA A 167 -3.65 -8.25 5.10
CA ALA A 167 -4.95 -8.68 4.59
C ALA A 167 -6.11 -7.87 5.19
N ASN A 168 -5.97 -7.42 6.44
CA ASN A 168 -6.97 -6.61 7.13
C ASN A 168 -7.10 -5.17 6.59
N LEU A 169 -6.13 -4.69 5.79
CA LEU A 169 -6.20 -3.37 5.16
C LEU A 169 -7.06 -3.37 3.89
N ILE A 170 -7.21 -4.53 3.22
CA ILE A 170 -7.93 -4.64 1.94
C ILE A 170 -9.42 -4.28 2.07
N PRO A 171 -10.18 -4.78 3.07
CA PRO A 171 -11.59 -4.41 3.21
C PRO A 171 -11.81 -2.91 3.43
N LEU A 172 -10.86 -2.20 4.06
CA LEU A 172 -10.96 -0.74 4.19
C LEU A 172 -10.86 -0.06 2.81
N ALA A 173 -9.85 -0.43 2.01
CA ALA A 173 -9.67 0.13 0.67
C ALA A 173 -10.91 -0.11 -0.21
N GLU A 174 -11.50 -1.31 -0.13
CA GLU A 174 -12.76 -1.63 -0.83
C GLU A 174 -13.93 -0.75 -0.37
N ARG A 175 -14.13 -0.59 0.94
CA ARG A 175 -15.19 0.26 1.48
C ARG A 175 -15.04 1.72 1.01
N GLN A 176 -13.81 2.23 1.03
CA GLN A 176 -13.53 3.61 0.62
C GLN A 176 -13.72 3.80 -0.88
N ALA A 177 -13.24 2.86 -1.71
CA ALA A 177 -13.44 2.89 -3.14
C ALA A 177 -14.95 2.83 -3.52
N ARG A 178 -15.73 1.97 -2.85
CA ARG A 178 -17.20 1.91 -3.00
C ARG A 178 -17.87 3.22 -2.64
N ALA A 179 -17.45 3.85 -1.54
CA ALA A 179 -17.98 5.14 -1.10
C ALA A 179 -17.69 6.27 -2.10
N LEU A 180 -16.63 6.14 -2.90
CA LEU A 180 -16.27 7.03 -4.01
C LEU A 180 -16.89 6.61 -5.35
N GLY A 181 -17.85 5.67 -5.35
CA GLY A 181 -18.54 5.22 -6.57
C GLY A 181 -17.66 4.43 -7.54
N LYS A 182 -16.49 3.94 -7.12
CA LYS A 182 -15.60 3.14 -7.98
C LYS A 182 -16.18 1.75 -8.20
N ALA A 183 -16.16 1.27 -9.44
CA ALA A 183 -16.70 -0.03 -9.82
C ALA A 183 -15.69 -1.19 -9.76
N ILE A 184 -14.39 -0.89 -9.90
CA ILE A 184 -13.35 -1.93 -9.99
C ILE A 184 -12.16 -1.57 -9.09
N PHE A 185 -11.61 -2.57 -8.40
CA PHE A 185 -10.37 -2.47 -7.66
C PHE A 185 -9.28 -3.24 -8.40
N TYR A 186 -8.33 -2.54 -8.99
CA TYR A 186 -7.17 -3.11 -9.66
C TYR A 186 -5.96 -3.23 -8.72
N GLY A 187 -5.02 -4.06 -9.12
CA GLY A 187 -3.67 -4.13 -8.56
C GLY A 187 -2.79 -4.98 -9.47
N ASP A 188 -1.47 -4.88 -9.35
CA ASP A 188 -0.55 -5.73 -10.09
C ASP A 188 0.51 -6.37 -9.21
N CYS A 189 1.11 -7.46 -9.70
CA CYS A 189 2.29 -8.06 -9.10
C CYS A 189 3.17 -8.74 -10.13
N TRP A 190 4.41 -9.03 -9.75
CA TRP A 190 5.34 -9.87 -10.48
C TRP A 190 4.87 -11.31 -10.42
N ARG A 191 5.01 -12.01 -11.55
CA ARG A 191 4.61 -13.40 -11.73
C ARG A 191 5.59 -14.41 -11.12
N GLY A 192 6.79 -14.00 -10.74
CA GLY A 192 7.80 -14.95 -10.29
C GLY A 192 7.53 -15.56 -8.91
N ASN A 193 8.52 -16.31 -8.39
CA ASN A 193 8.38 -17.14 -7.20
C ASN A 193 7.14 -18.07 -7.27
N ASN A 194 7.03 -18.86 -8.34
CA ASN A 194 5.98 -19.87 -8.55
C ASN A 194 4.55 -19.30 -8.40
N ASP A 195 4.31 -18.12 -8.96
CA ASP A 195 3.03 -17.39 -8.91
C ASP A 195 2.55 -17.13 -7.45
N GLY A 196 3.48 -17.01 -6.49
CA GLY A 196 3.16 -16.92 -5.07
C GLY A 196 2.29 -15.70 -4.71
N LEU A 197 2.59 -14.54 -5.32
CA LEU A 197 1.79 -13.32 -5.13
C LEU A 197 0.43 -13.42 -5.83
N ILE A 198 0.35 -14.10 -6.97
CA ILE A 198 -0.92 -14.36 -7.68
C ILE A 198 -1.87 -15.12 -6.74
N LYS A 199 -1.40 -16.25 -6.19
CA LYS A 199 -2.16 -17.05 -5.21
C LYS A 199 -2.53 -16.28 -3.94
N TYR A 200 -1.69 -15.32 -3.54
CA TYR A 200 -1.99 -14.45 -2.41
C TYR A 200 -3.15 -13.50 -2.73
N TYR A 201 -3.13 -12.79 -3.86
CA TYR A 201 -4.21 -11.87 -4.25
C TYR A 201 -5.52 -12.58 -4.60
N GLU A 202 -5.46 -13.79 -5.18
CA GLU A 202 -6.64 -14.63 -5.39
C GLU A 202 -7.36 -14.94 -4.06
N ARG A 203 -6.62 -15.27 -2.99
CA ARG A 203 -7.19 -15.49 -1.65
C ARG A 203 -7.80 -14.23 -1.03
N LEU A 204 -7.36 -13.05 -1.48
CA LEU A 204 -7.96 -11.76 -1.10
C LEU A 204 -9.19 -11.42 -1.97
N GLY A 205 -9.57 -12.31 -2.89
CA GLY A 205 -10.76 -12.19 -3.73
C GLY A 205 -10.53 -11.44 -5.05
N PHE A 206 -9.28 -11.13 -5.40
CA PHE A 206 -8.96 -10.60 -6.72
C PHE A 206 -9.01 -11.71 -7.78
N GLN A 207 -9.35 -11.34 -9.01
CA GLN A 207 -9.37 -12.20 -10.18
C GLN A 207 -8.22 -11.82 -11.13
N PRO A 208 -7.45 -12.80 -11.63
CA PRO A 208 -6.40 -12.55 -12.62
C PRO A 208 -7.00 -11.99 -13.92
N VAL A 209 -6.40 -10.92 -14.45
CA VAL A 209 -6.78 -10.30 -15.73
C VAL A 209 -5.84 -10.73 -16.84
N GLY A 210 -4.53 -10.54 -16.66
CA GLY A 210 -3.54 -10.98 -17.64
C GLY A 210 -2.11 -10.50 -17.36
N PRO A 211 -1.11 -11.16 -17.97
CA PRO A 211 0.29 -10.79 -17.82
C PRO A 211 0.67 -9.61 -18.72
N PHE A 212 1.72 -8.89 -18.34
CA PHE A 212 2.37 -7.86 -19.15
C PHE A 212 3.86 -7.78 -18.85
N GLU A 213 4.66 -7.31 -19.79
CA GLU A 213 6.10 -7.15 -19.61
C GLU A 213 6.45 -5.69 -19.28
N VAL A 214 7.35 -5.50 -18.31
CA VAL A 214 7.91 -4.18 -17.99
C VAL A 214 9.42 -4.23 -18.17
N PRO A 215 9.94 -3.71 -19.30
CA PRO A 215 11.38 -3.65 -19.53
C PRO A 215 12.08 -2.84 -18.44
N ASP A 216 13.26 -3.32 -18.03
CA ASP A 216 14.19 -2.63 -17.15
C ASP A 216 13.63 -2.18 -15.77
N LYS A 217 12.54 -2.80 -15.29
CA LYS A 217 11.83 -2.36 -14.07
C LYS A 217 12.74 -2.19 -12.84
N HIS A 218 13.73 -3.08 -12.69
CA HIS A 218 14.70 -3.05 -11.59
C HIS A 218 16.16 -2.96 -12.07
N GLY A 219 16.38 -2.61 -13.33
CA GLY A 219 17.71 -2.46 -13.92
C GLY A 219 17.80 -3.01 -15.35
N PRO A 220 18.85 -2.66 -16.09
CA PRO A 220 18.97 -2.97 -17.51
C PRO A 220 18.92 -4.48 -17.81
N ASN A 221 18.15 -4.88 -18.82
CA ASN A 221 17.97 -6.25 -19.32
C ASN A 221 17.39 -7.24 -18.29
N LEU A 222 16.72 -6.75 -17.24
CA LEU A 222 15.99 -7.61 -16.31
C LEU A 222 14.55 -7.76 -16.77
N GLU A 223 14.17 -8.96 -17.20
CA GLU A 223 12.79 -9.29 -17.54
C GLU A 223 11.91 -9.26 -16.28
N TRP A 224 10.81 -8.53 -16.36
CA TRP A 224 9.81 -8.44 -15.31
C TRP A 224 8.42 -8.65 -15.90
N THR A 225 7.92 -9.87 -15.75
CA THR A 225 6.53 -10.20 -16.10
C THR A 225 5.62 -9.81 -14.95
N GLY A 226 4.86 -8.74 -15.16
CA GLY A 226 3.74 -8.35 -14.32
C GLY A 226 2.49 -9.16 -14.60
N TYR A 227 1.54 -9.06 -13.69
CA TYR A 227 0.22 -9.64 -13.81
C TYR A 227 -0.80 -8.67 -13.22
N LEU A 228 -1.78 -8.25 -14.02
CA LEU A 228 -2.86 -7.38 -13.59
C LEU A 228 -3.98 -8.21 -12.95
N PHE A 229 -4.54 -7.70 -11.86
CA PHE A 229 -5.69 -8.26 -11.16
C PHE A 229 -6.82 -7.25 -11.08
N SER A 230 -8.04 -7.74 -10.99
CA SER A 230 -9.22 -6.92 -10.73
C SER A 230 -10.12 -7.57 -9.70
N LYS A 231 -10.85 -6.75 -8.96
CA LYS A 231 -11.93 -7.18 -8.07
C LYS A 231 -13.10 -6.25 -8.28
N GLN A 232 -14.31 -6.80 -8.45
CA GLN A 232 -15.52 -6.00 -8.58
C GLN A 232 -15.86 -5.37 -7.23
N LEU A 233 -16.15 -4.07 -7.26
CA LEU A 233 -16.59 -3.28 -6.10
C LEU A 233 -18.11 -3.13 -6.07
#